data_AF-A0ABD2DVA1-F1
#
_entry.id   AF-A0ABD2DVA1-F1
#
_cell.length_a   1.000
_cell.length_b   1.000
_cell.length_c   1.000
_cell.angle_alpha   90.00
_cell.angle_beta   90.00
_cell.angle_gamma   90.00
#
_symmetry.space_group_name_H-M   'P 1'
#
loop_
_entity.id
_entity.type
_entity.pdbx_description
1 polymer ?
#
loop_
_entity_poly.entity_id
_entity_poly.type
_entity_poly.pdbx_seq_one_letter_code
_entity_poly.pdbx_strand_id
1 'polypeptide(L)'
;KQFWISYNDGDQCASNPCQNGGSCEDQLQSYVCFCLPDFEGRNCETSKNDQLICANENGGCEQYCSDHAEARRSCWCHEGYSLQADGMSCVPTVEYPCGKIPIVEKRNSSNPEGRIVGGKVCPKGECPWQALLTLNGALLCGGTLVDPSWVVSAAHCFDRIKNGKNLTVVL
;
A
#
# COMPACT_ATOMS: atom_id res chain seq x y z
N LYS A 1 50.47 8.53 15.42
CA LYS A 1 49.35 9.32 15.98
C LYS A 1 48.07 8.48 16.11
N GLN A 2 47.73 7.66 15.11
CA GLN A 2 46.54 6.78 15.12
C GLN A 2 46.43 5.85 16.35
N PHE A 3 47.55 5.27 16.79
CA PHE A 3 47.59 4.41 17.99
C PHE A 3 47.01 5.09 19.23
N TRP A 4 47.49 6.29 19.56
CA TRP A 4 47.04 7.03 20.75
C TRP A 4 45.61 7.55 20.64
N ILE A 5 45.13 7.80 19.43
CA ILE A 5 43.73 8.18 19.19
C ILE A 5 42.81 7.05 19.61
N SER A 6 43.10 5.82 19.19
CA SER A 6 42.29 4.64 19.60
C SER A 6 42.53 4.23 21.05
N TYR A 7 43.78 4.30 21.56
CA TYR A 7 44.08 3.90 22.93
C TYR A 7 43.42 4.79 24.00
N ASN A 8 43.32 6.10 23.76
CA ASN A 8 42.71 7.04 24.71
C ASN A 8 41.21 7.22 24.51
N ASP A 9 40.62 6.60 23.50
CA ASP A 9 39.21 6.77 23.13
C ASP A 9 38.28 6.22 24.23
N GLY A 10 38.70 5.14 24.88
CA GLY A 10 37.89 4.39 25.83
C GLY A 10 36.92 3.45 25.13
N ASP A 11 36.16 2.69 25.94
CA ASP A 11 35.11 1.79 25.47
C ASP A 11 33.75 2.46 25.69
N GLN A 12 33.11 2.92 24.62
CA GLN A 12 31.79 3.55 24.71
C GLN A 12 30.65 2.53 24.91
N CYS A 13 30.93 1.23 24.84
CA CYS A 13 30.01 0.18 25.26
C CYS A 13 30.03 -0.07 26.78
N ALA A 14 30.99 0.49 27.53
CA ALA A 14 31.12 0.27 28.98
C ALA A 14 29.88 0.66 29.80
N SER A 15 29.04 1.58 29.30
CA SER A 15 27.78 1.94 29.95
C SER A 15 26.61 1.01 29.62
N ASN A 16 26.83 -0.06 28.85
CA ASN A 16 25.80 -0.95 28.29
C ASN A 16 24.65 -0.17 27.62
N PRO A 17 24.94 0.65 26.59
CA PRO A 17 23.94 1.53 26.00
C PRO A 17 22.85 0.79 25.19
N CYS A 18 23.10 -0.43 24.74
CA CYS A 18 22.15 -1.19 23.92
C CYS A 18 21.13 -1.93 24.79
N GLN A 19 19.86 -1.55 24.65
CA GLN A 19 18.72 -2.11 25.37
C GLN A 19 18.19 -3.38 24.70
N ASN A 20 17.21 -4.03 25.34
CA ASN A 20 16.42 -5.13 24.78
C ASN A 20 17.25 -6.28 24.19
N GLY A 21 18.40 -6.58 24.80
CA GLY A 21 19.28 -7.67 24.37
C GLY A 21 20.12 -7.36 23.13
N GLY A 22 20.20 -6.09 22.71
CA GLY A 22 21.08 -5.66 21.62
C GLY A 22 22.56 -5.82 21.97
N SER A 23 23.38 -6.14 20.98
CA SER A 23 24.84 -6.24 21.12
C SER A 23 25.50 -4.89 20.84
N CYS A 24 26.48 -4.50 21.65
CA CYS A 24 27.20 -3.24 21.47
C CYS A 24 28.55 -3.48 20.79
N GLU A 25 28.86 -2.67 19.79
CA GLU A 25 30.19 -2.57 19.17
C GLU A 25 30.74 -1.16 19.38
N ASP A 26 31.91 -1.12 20.01
CA ASP A 26 32.68 0.09 20.26
C ASP A 26 33.20 0.70 18.95
N GLN A 27 33.21 2.03 18.84
CA GLN A 27 33.64 2.76 17.66
C GLN A 27 34.37 4.04 18.11
N LEU A 28 35.20 4.66 17.28
CA LEU A 28 35.88 5.90 17.70
C LEU A 28 34.87 6.98 18.17
N GLN A 29 34.97 7.38 19.44
CA GLN A 29 34.10 8.31 20.16
C GLN A 29 32.60 7.99 20.06
N SER A 30 32.24 6.75 19.76
CA SER A 30 30.85 6.36 19.48
C SER A 30 30.63 4.86 19.68
N TYR A 31 29.41 4.39 19.46
CA TYR A 31 29.11 2.96 19.50
C TYR A 31 28.02 2.67 18.48
N VAL A 32 27.91 1.40 18.10
CA VAL A 32 26.82 0.87 17.29
C VAL A 32 26.11 -0.22 18.08
N CYS A 33 24.78 -0.16 18.12
CA CYS A 33 23.96 -1.23 18.67
C CYS A 33 23.41 -2.11 17.55
N PHE A 34 23.62 -3.41 17.67
CA PHE A 34 22.98 -4.44 16.84
C PHE A 34 21.76 -4.98 17.58
N CYS A 35 20.58 -4.54 17.15
CA CYS A 35 19.33 -4.89 17.80
C CYS A 35 18.85 -6.30 17.42
N LEU A 36 18.09 -6.92 18.32
CA LEU A 36 17.28 -8.09 18.00
C LEU A 36 16.19 -7.72 16.95
N PRO A 37 15.64 -8.68 16.19
CA PRO A 37 14.76 -8.41 15.05
C PRO A 37 13.58 -7.47 15.34
N ASP A 38 13.01 -7.56 16.54
CA ASP A 38 11.81 -6.81 16.96
C ASP A 38 12.10 -5.42 17.54
N PHE A 39 13.36 -4.99 17.57
CA PHE A 39 13.76 -3.70 18.12
C PHE A 39 14.55 -2.86 17.12
N GLU A 40 14.49 -1.55 17.33
CA GLU A 40 15.22 -0.54 16.58
C GLU A 40 15.43 0.70 17.44
N GLY A 41 15.97 1.76 16.83
CA GLY A 41 16.47 2.94 17.53
C GLY A 41 17.97 2.84 17.78
N ARG A 42 18.58 3.96 18.18
CA ARG A 42 20.03 4.07 18.36
C ARG A 42 20.54 3.11 19.43
N ASN A 43 19.69 2.84 20.42
CA ASN A 43 19.96 2.06 21.60
C ASN A 43 19.09 0.81 21.66
N CYS A 44 18.45 0.40 20.55
CA CYS A 44 17.45 -0.68 20.53
C CYS A 44 16.29 -0.45 21.52
N GLU A 45 15.98 0.81 21.81
CA GLU A 45 14.99 1.25 22.79
C GLU A 45 13.56 1.16 22.27
N THR A 46 13.38 1.12 20.94
CA THR A 46 12.06 1.14 20.31
C THR A 46 11.66 -0.25 19.87
N SER A 47 10.53 -0.73 20.37
CA SER A 47 9.88 -1.94 19.89
C SER A 47 9.21 -1.65 18.54
N LYS A 48 9.51 -2.47 17.53
CA LYS A 48 8.83 -2.39 16.23
C LYS A 48 7.34 -2.73 16.34
N ASN A 49 6.95 -3.51 17.35
CA ASN A 49 5.54 -3.80 17.62
C ASN A 49 4.76 -2.56 18.10
N ASP A 50 5.44 -1.60 18.74
CA ASP A 50 4.81 -0.38 19.26
C ASP A 50 4.51 0.63 18.13
N GLN A 51 5.12 0.44 16.96
CA GLN A 51 4.88 1.22 15.76
C GLN A 51 3.79 0.64 14.85
N LEU A 52 3.10 -0.40 15.29
CA LEU A 52 2.08 -1.07 14.49
C LEU A 52 0.74 -0.33 14.55
N ILE A 53 0.72 0.82 13.90
CA ILE A 53 -0.43 1.69 13.67
C ILE A 53 -0.67 1.84 12.18
N CYS A 54 -1.88 2.22 11.78
CA CYS A 54 -2.26 2.31 10.37
C CYS A 54 -1.47 3.38 9.60
N ALA A 55 -0.98 4.42 10.28
CA ALA A 55 -0.15 5.45 9.66
C ALA A 55 1.20 4.93 9.15
N ASN A 56 1.70 3.81 9.71
CA ASN A 56 3.00 3.23 9.36
C ASN A 56 2.80 2.02 8.46
N GLU A 57 3.14 2.15 7.17
CA GLU A 57 3.01 1.08 6.17
C GLU A 57 1.63 0.38 6.19
N ASN A 58 0.55 1.16 6.39
CA ASN A 58 -0.82 0.66 6.54
C ASN A 58 -1.00 -0.36 7.69
N GLY A 59 -0.14 -0.31 8.72
CA GLY A 59 -0.06 -1.30 9.79
C GLY A 59 0.37 -2.70 9.30
N GLY A 60 0.89 -2.82 8.07
CA GLY A 60 1.11 -4.11 7.41
C GLY A 60 -0.17 -4.79 6.89
N CYS A 61 -1.31 -4.10 6.89
CA CYS A 61 -2.55 -4.62 6.30
C CYS A 61 -2.49 -4.53 4.77
N GLU A 62 -2.91 -5.59 4.06
CA GLU A 62 -2.93 -5.60 2.60
C GLU A 62 -3.90 -4.56 2.02
N GLN A 63 -5.08 -4.43 2.61
CA GLN A 63 -6.13 -3.55 2.11
C GLN A 63 -6.41 -2.39 3.06
N TYR A 64 -7.13 -2.63 4.15
CA TYR A 64 -7.55 -1.57 5.06
C TYR A 64 -7.11 -1.84 6.49
N CYS A 65 -6.91 -0.75 7.23
CA CYS A 65 -6.45 -0.76 8.61
C CYS A 65 -7.30 0.20 9.45
N SER A 66 -7.59 -0.21 10.69
CA SER A 66 -8.21 0.64 11.72
C SER A 66 -7.38 0.64 13.00
N ASP A 67 -7.04 1.84 13.48
CA ASP A 67 -6.38 2.05 14.76
C ASP A 67 -7.41 1.99 15.89
N HIS A 68 -7.04 1.39 17.02
CA HIS A 68 -7.88 1.26 18.20
C HIS A 68 -7.16 1.84 19.40
N ALA A 69 -7.87 2.59 20.25
CA ALA A 69 -7.25 3.33 21.35
C ALA A 69 -6.61 2.43 22.43
N GLU A 70 -7.06 1.18 22.56
CA GLU A 70 -6.69 0.26 23.65
C GLU A 70 -6.24 -1.12 23.14
N ALA A 71 -6.18 -1.31 21.82
CA ALA A 71 -5.84 -2.58 21.19
C ALA A 71 -4.87 -2.36 20.02
N ARG A 72 -4.17 -3.43 19.64
CA ARG A 72 -3.37 -3.47 18.42
C ARG A 72 -4.29 -3.13 17.23
N ARG A 73 -3.77 -2.43 16.21
CA ARG A 73 -4.50 -2.15 14.96
C ARG A 73 -5.12 -3.42 14.37
N SER A 74 -6.27 -3.28 13.71
CA SER A 74 -6.95 -4.39 13.01
C SER A 74 -6.96 -4.18 11.51
N CYS A 75 -6.72 -5.25 10.75
CA CYS A 75 -6.88 -5.26 9.29
C CYS A 75 -8.28 -5.76 8.91
N TRP A 76 -8.82 -5.27 7.80
CA TRP A 76 -10.02 -5.84 7.17
C TRP A 76 -9.92 -5.71 5.64
N CYS A 77 -10.80 -6.41 4.92
CA CYS A 77 -10.77 -6.46 3.46
C CYS A 77 -12.03 -5.83 2.84
N HIS A 78 -11.92 -5.43 1.58
CA HIS A 78 -13.04 -4.97 0.76
C HIS A 78 -14.05 -6.10 0.52
N GLU A 79 -15.27 -5.73 0.15
CA GLU A 79 -16.25 -6.68 -0.37
C GLU A 79 -15.69 -7.50 -1.54
N GLY A 80 -15.98 -8.80 -1.53
CA GLY A 80 -15.40 -9.78 -2.46
C GLY A 80 -14.05 -10.33 -2.03
N TYR A 81 -13.58 -9.98 -0.82
CA TYR A 81 -12.36 -10.52 -0.21
C TYR A 81 -12.59 -10.98 1.24
N SER A 82 -11.73 -11.87 1.72
CA SER A 82 -11.69 -12.32 3.13
C SER A 82 -10.29 -12.20 3.70
N LEU A 83 -10.20 -11.80 4.97
CA LEU A 83 -8.95 -11.72 5.71
C LEU A 83 -8.42 -13.13 6.00
N GLN A 84 -7.15 -13.36 5.73
CA GLN A 84 -6.47 -14.62 6.02
C GLN A 84 -6.14 -14.77 7.51
N ALA A 85 -5.72 -15.99 7.88
CA ALA A 85 -5.38 -16.33 9.26
C ALA A 85 -4.15 -15.59 9.82
N ASP A 86 -3.33 -14.99 8.95
CA ASP A 86 -2.21 -14.12 9.34
C ASP A 86 -2.68 -12.75 9.88
N GLY A 87 -3.98 -12.44 9.73
CA GLY A 87 -4.59 -11.20 10.19
C GLY A 87 -4.19 -9.97 9.37
N MET A 88 -3.60 -10.14 8.19
CA MET A 88 -3.06 -9.05 7.36
C MET A 88 -3.39 -9.17 5.87
N SER A 89 -3.34 -10.39 5.32
CA SER A 89 -3.53 -10.64 3.89
C SER A 89 -5.02 -10.83 3.54
N CYS A 90 -5.41 -10.42 2.34
CA CYS A 90 -6.77 -10.45 1.83
C CYS A 90 -6.85 -11.30 0.55
N VAL A 91 -7.69 -12.34 0.56
CA VAL A 91 -7.89 -13.20 -0.61
C VAL A 91 -9.28 -13.05 -1.22
N PRO A 92 -9.40 -13.07 -2.57
CA PRO A 92 -10.70 -13.05 -3.23
C PRO A 92 -11.62 -14.18 -2.78
N THR A 93 -12.90 -13.86 -2.60
CA THR A 93 -13.97 -14.83 -2.30
C THR A 93 -14.97 -14.97 -3.45
N VAL A 94 -14.86 -14.13 -4.48
CA VAL A 94 -15.70 -14.13 -5.67
C VAL A 94 -14.84 -14.30 -6.92
N GLU A 95 -15.46 -14.74 -8.03
CA GLU A 95 -14.75 -14.98 -9.31
C GLU A 95 -14.16 -13.69 -9.92
N TYR A 96 -14.87 -12.57 -9.77
CA TYR A 96 -14.50 -11.27 -10.31
C TYR A 96 -14.43 -10.22 -9.19
N PRO A 97 -13.40 -10.26 -8.34
CA PRO A 97 -13.24 -9.28 -7.28
C PRO A 97 -12.85 -7.92 -7.87
N CYS A 98 -13.22 -6.83 -7.19
CA CYS A 98 -12.84 -5.48 -7.62
C CYS A 98 -11.30 -5.30 -7.60
N GLY A 99 -10.79 -4.42 -8.46
CA GLY A 99 -9.36 -4.07 -8.51
C GLY A 99 -8.43 -5.15 -9.09
N LYS A 100 -8.95 -6.31 -9.53
CA LYS A 100 -8.16 -7.34 -10.22
C LYS A 100 -8.34 -7.30 -11.72
N ILE A 101 -7.30 -7.69 -12.45
CA ILE A 101 -7.31 -7.84 -13.91
C ILE A 101 -7.05 -9.32 -14.23
N PRO A 102 -8.11 -10.13 -14.43
CA PRO A 102 -7.96 -11.59 -14.59
C PRO A 102 -7.06 -12.04 -15.75
N ILE A 103 -6.93 -11.20 -16.78
CA ILE A 103 -6.10 -11.49 -17.96
C ILE A 103 -4.61 -11.27 -17.67
N VAL A 104 -4.28 -10.27 -16.84
CA VAL A 104 -2.89 -9.94 -16.50
C VAL A 104 -2.35 -10.93 -15.46
N GLU A 105 -3.16 -11.35 -14.49
CA GLU A 105 -2.75 -12.38 -13.52
C GLU A 105 -2.43 -13.73 -14.19
N LYS A 106 -2.96 -13.99 -15.40
CA LYS A 106 -2.63 -15.17 -16.21
C LYS A 106 -1.44 -14.97 -17.16
N ARG A 107 -1.01 -13.73 -17.41
CA ARG A 107 0.18 -13.42 -18.22
C ARG A 107 1.33 -13.11 -17.28
N ASN A 108 2.22 -14.08 -17.11
CA ASN A 108 3.44 -13.95 -16.32
C ASN A 108 4.41 -12.95 -16.98
N SER A 109 4.16 -11.64 -16.88
CA SER A 109 5.07 -10.64 -17.46
C SER A 109 4.86 -9.21 -16.94
N SER A 110 5.89 -8.80 -16.19
CA SER A 110 6.56 -7.49 -16.08
C SER A 110 5.80 -6.25 -15.62
N ASN A 111 6.42 -5.61 -14.61
CA ASN A 111 6.07 -4.35 -13.95
C ASN A 111 5.48 -3.27 -14.87
N PRO A 112 4.46 -2.52 -14.39
CA PRO A 112 3.97 -1.35 -15.10
C PRO A 112 5.02 -0.22 -15.05
N GLU A 113 5.69 0.02 -16.16
CA GLU A 113 6.53 1.21 -16.34
C GLU A 113 5.66 2.46 -16.47
N GLY A 114 5.70 3.33 -15.46
CA GLY A 114 4.99 4.60 -15.49
C GLY A 114 5.75 5.70 -16.24
N ARG A 115 5.17 6.18 -17.35
CA ARG A 115 4.84 7.61 -17.57
C ARG A 115 3.99 7.79 -18.83
N ILE A 116 2.75 8.26 -18.65
CA ILE A 116 1.83 8.56 -19.75
C ILE A 116 1.98 10.03 -20.17
N VAL A 117 2.76 10.28 -21.23
CA VAL A 117 2.43 11.30 -22.24
C VAL A 117 2.48 10.58 -23.58
N GLY A 118 1.35 10.52 -24.30
CA GLY A 118 1.14 9.66 -25.47
C GLY A 118 0.60 8.25 -25.15
N GLY A 119 0.92 7.72 -23.96
CA GLY A 119 0.34 6.49 -23.41
C GLY A 119 0.52 5.23 -24.28
N LYS A 120 -0.16 4.15 -23.88
CA LYS A 120 -0.29 2.92 -24.67
C LYS A 120 -1.77 2.56 -24.76
N VAL A 121 -2.18 1.93 -25.86
CA VAL A 121 -3.54 1.41 -26.01
C VAL A 121 -3.77 0.33 -24.94
N CYS A 122 -4.84 0.46 -24.16
CA CYS A 122 -5.23 -0.60 -23.23
C CYS A 122 -5.72 -1.83 -24.01
N PRO A 123 -5.07 -3.01 -23.87
CA PRO A 123 -5.53 -4.22 -24.53
C PRO A 123 -6.92 -4.63 -24.06
N LYS A 124 -7.65 -5.34 -24.94
CA LYS A 124 -9.01 -5.82 -24.63
C LYS A 124 -9.01 -6.66 -23.35
N GLY A 125 -9.81 -6.23 -22.37
CA GLY A 125 -9.99 -6.88 -21.07
C GLY A 125 -8.95 -6.55 -20.00
N GLU A 126 -7.97 -5.68 -20.29
CA GLU A 126 -7.00 -5.19 -19.30
C GLU A 126 -7.49 -3.93 -18.56
N CYS A 127 -8.62 -3.36 -18.98
CA CYS A 127 -9.30 -2.24 -18.32
C CYS A 127 -10.78 -2.58 -18.06
N PRO A 128 -11.10 -3.62 -17.26
CA PRO A 128 -12.45 -4.18 -17.18
C PRO A 128 -13.49 -3.25 -16.54
N TRP A 129 -13.05 -2.25 -15.78
CA TRP A 129 -13.92 -1.24 -15.17
C TRP A 129 -14.08 0.02 -16.03
N GLN A 130 -13.42 0.12 -17.19
CA GLN A 130 -13.54 1.29 -18.05
C GLN A 130 -14.93 1.36 -18.68
N ALA A 131 -15.66 2.43 -18.39
CA ALA A 131 -16.94 2.70 -19.02
C ALA A 131 -16.80 3.83 -20.06
N LEU A 132 -17.57 3.72 -21.14
CA LEU A 132 -17.80 4.79 -22.10
C LEU A 132 -19.22 5.31 -21.92
N LEU A 133 -19.35 6.59 -21.62
CA LEU A 133 -20.62 7.30 -21.61
C LEU A 133 -20.89 7.87 -22.99
N THR A 134 -22.08 7.61 -23.52
CA THR A 134 -22.53 8.19 -24.79
C THR A 134 -23.83 8.95 -24.63
N LEU A 135 -23.96 10.06 -25.37
CA LEU A 135 -25.18 10.86 -25.43
C LEU A 135 -25.62 10.93 -26.89
N ASN A 136 -26.83 10.45 -27.18
CA ASN A 136 -27.34 10.35 -28.56
C ASN A 136 -26.40 9.55 -29.49
N GLY A 137 -25.72 8.53 -28.96
CA GLY A 137 -24.76 7.69 -29.71
C GLY A 137 -23.39 8.32 -29.96
N ALA A 138 -23.16 9.57 -29.54
CA ALA A 138 -21.84 10.21 -29.60
C ALA A 138 -21.09 10.06 -28.27
N LEU A 139 -19.76 9.92 -28.34
CA LEU A 139 -18.89 9.89 -27.17
C LEU A 139 -19.10 11.16 -26.35
N LEU A 140 -19.41 10.98 -25.07
CA LEU A 140 -19.59 12.07 -24.11
C LEU A 140 -18.39 12.15 -23.16
N CYS A 141 -18.17 11.08 -22.40
CA CYS A 141 -17.16 11.02 -21.34
C CYS A 141 -16.75 9.57 -21.05
N GLY A 142 -15.71 9.40 -20.25
CA GLY A 142 -15.42 8.11 -19.61
C GLY A 142 -16.16 7.95 -18.28
N GLY A 143 -16.11 6.74 -17.74
CA GLY A 143 -16.54 6.44 -16.38
C GLY A 143 -15.82 5.20 -15.85
N THR A 144 -16.13 4.85 -14.61
CA THR A 144 -15.61 3.65 -13.95
C THR A 144 -16.76 2.85 -13.37
N LEU A 145 -16.88 1.58 -13.74
CA LEU A 145 -17.79 0.63 -13.11
C LEU A 145 -17.34 0.41 -11.66
N VAL A 146 -18.18 0.77 -10.70
CA VAL A 146 -17.91 0.60 -9.26
C VAL A 146 -18.76 -0.50 -8.63
N ASP A 147 -19.83 -0.89 -9.30
CA ASP A 147 -20.78 -1.94 -8.92
C ASP A 147 -21.46 -2.47 -10.20
N PRO A 148 -22.02 -3.70 -10.24
CA PRO A 148 -22.74 -4.20 -11.41
C PRO A 148 -23.83 -3.26 -11.97
N SER A 149 -24.37 -2.36 -11.16
CA SER A 149 -25.39 -1.38 -11.58
C SER A 149 -24.97 0.09 -11.49
N TRP A 150 -23.72 0.40 -11.09
CA TRP A 150 -23.27 1.78 -10.88
C TRP A 150 -21.97 2.11 -11.60
N VAL A 151 -21.99 3.24 -12.30
CA VAL A 151 -20.82 3.85 -12.92
C VAL A 151 -20.60 5.24 -12.34
N VAL A 152 -19.37 5.52 -11.92
CA VAL A 152 -18.93 6.84 -11.49
C VAL A 152 -18.30 7.58 -12.66
N SER A 153 -18.63 8.87 -12.79
CA SER A 153 -18.00 9.78 -13.76
C SER A 153 -17.95 11.19 -13.18
N ALA A 154 -17.20 12.08 -13.84
CA ALA A 154 -17.06 13.45 -13.39
C ALA A 154 -18.37 14.23 -13.58
N ALA A 155 -18.76 15.03 -12.59
CA ALA A 155 -20.00 15.80 -12.63
C ALA A 155 -20.09 16.72 -13.87
N HIS A 156 -18.97 17.32 -14.31
CA HIS A 156 -18.93 18.22 -15.46
C HIS A 156 -19.33 17.57 -16.79
N CYS A 157 -19.31 16.22 -16.88
CA CYS A 157 -19.83 15.48 -18.03
C CYS A 157 -21.35 15.65 -18.20
N PHE A 158 -22.05 16.07 -17.14
CA PHE A 158 -23.50 16.14 -17.07
C PHE A 158 -24.03 17.57 -16.98
N ASP A 159 -23.18 18.59 -16.81
CA ASP A 159 -23.61 20.00 -16.63
C ASP A 159 -24.53 20.52 -17.75
N ARG A 160 -24.35 20.00 -18.98
CA ARG A 160 -25.14 20.41 -20.16
C ARG A 160 -26.30 19.45 -20.46
N ILE A 161 -26.49 18.42 -19.65
CA ILE A 161 -27.49 17.37 -19.85
C ILE A 161 -28.71 17.69 -19.01
N LYS A 162 -29.77 18.18 -19.66
CA LYS A 162 -31.05 18.47 -19.00
C LYS A 162 -31.90 17.21 -18.76
N ASN A 163 -31.68 16.15 -19.53
CA ASN A 163 -32.41 14.89 -19.46
C ASN A 163 -31.51 13.72 -19.88
N GLY A 164 -31.45 12.68 -19.04
CA GLY A 164 -30.63 11.48 -19.26
C GLY A 164 -31.26 10.40 -20.15
N LYS A 165 -32.45 10.61 -20.75
CA LYS A 165 -33.14 9.57 -21.55
C LYS A 165 -32.29 8.94 -22.66
N ASN A 166 -31.33 9.67 -23.23
CA ASN A 166 -30.45 9.19 -24.30
C ASN A 166 -29.00 9.02 -23.84
N LEU A 167 -28.77 9.00 -22.52
CA LEU A 167 -27.49 8.66 -21.93
C LEU A 167 -27.40 7.14 -21.86
N THR A 168 -26.34 6.58 -22.43
CA THR A 168 -26.04 5.14 -22.33
C THR A 168 -24.64 4.91 -21.83
N VAL A 169 -24.44 3.75 -21.23
CA VAL A 169 -23.15 3.27 -20.73
C VAL A 169 -22.77 2.05 -21.54
N VAL A 170 -21.54 2.04 -22.06
CA VAL A 170 -20.91 0.90 -22.73
C VAL A 170 -19.74 0.44 -21.87
N LEU A 171 -19.65 -0.86 -21.62
CA LEU A 171 -18.60 -1.55 -20.86
C LEU A 171 -17.79 -2.46 -21.80
#